data_AF-A0A351ZXW8-F1
#
_entry.id   AF-A0A351ZXW8-F1
#
_cell.length_a   1.000
_cell.length_b   1.000
_cell.length_c   1.000
_cell.angle_alpha   90.00
_cell.angle_beta   90.00
_cell.angle_gamma   90.00
#
_symmetry.space_group_name_H-M   'P 1'
#
loop_
_entity.id
_entity.type
_entity.pdbx_description
1 polymer ?
#
loop_
_entity_poly.entity_id
_entity_poly.type
_entity_poly.pdbx_seq_one_letter_code
_entity_poly.pdbx_strand_id
1 'polypeptide(L)'
;VDDVAKLLQSFDRLVDQGHTLLIIEHNLHVISSADWVIDVGPEGGEHGGYIVAAGTPHQVSQHATSHTGAALRSFYEQHNAMPAKKAVRAKKVSRS
;
A
#
# COMPACT_ATOMS: atom_id res chain seq x y z
N VAL A 1 15.12 -2.66 -11.40
CA VAL A 1 13.65 -2.77 -11.64
C VAL A 1 13.17 -4.21 -11.57
N ASP A 2 13.97 -5.21 -11.95
CA ASP A 2 13.55 -6.62 -12.04
C ASP A 2 13.29 -7.32 -10.68
N ASP A 3 14.08 -7.02 -9.64
CA ASP A 3 13.96 -7.74 -8.35
C ASP A 3 12.68 -7.42 -7.57
N VAL A 4 12.26 -6.15 -7.55
CA VAL A 4 11.00 -5.74 -6.91
C VAL A 4 9.81 -6.35 -7.64
N ALA A 5 9.83 -6.41 -8.97
CA ALA A 5 8.76 -7.03 -9.75
C ALA A 5 8.61 -8.53 -9.46
N LYS A 6 9.73 -9.26 -9.37
CA LYS A 6 9.77 -10.68 -8.99
C LYS A 6 9.25 -10.91 -7.56
N LEU A 7 9.57 -10.01 -6.63
CA LEU A 7 9.06 -10.05 -5.27
C LEU A 7 7.53 -9.85 -5.23
N LEU A 8 7.03 -8.80 -5.91
CA LEU A 8 5.61 -8.51 -5.98
C LEU A 8 4.82 -9.66 -6.61
N GLN A 9 5.35 -10.29 -7.66
CA GLN A 9 4.73 -11.48 -8.25
C GLN A 9 4.63 -12.65 -7.25
N SER A 10 5.62 -12.78 -6.36
CA SER A 10 5.59 -13.83 -5.32
C SER A 10 4.55 -13.51 -4.24
N PHE A 11 4.40 -12.24 -3.87
CA PHE A 11 3.34 -11.79 -2.95
C PHE A 11 1.95 -12.01 -3.54
N ASP A 12 1.74 -11.66 -4.81
CA ASP A 12 0.47 -11.88 -5.50
C ASP A 12 0.05 -13.36 -5.47
N ARG A 13 1.00 -14.29 -5.69
CA ARG A 13 0.72 -15.74 -5.60
C ARG A 13 0.26 -16.17 -4.21
N LEU A 14 0.87 -15.64 -3.16
CA LEU A 14 0.47 -15.95 -1.78
C LEU A 14 -0.92 -15.39 -1.47
N VAL A 15 -1.21 -14.16 -1.92
CA VAL A 15 -2.55 -13.55 -1.78
C VAL A 15 -3.60 -14.35 -2.54
N ASP A 16 -3.30 -14.78 -3.78
CA ASP A 16 -4.20 -15.58 -4.62
C ASP A 16 -4.49 -16.96 -3.99
N GLN A 17 -3.54 -17.52 -3.22
CA GLN A 17 -3.75 -18.73 -2.43
C GLN A 17 -4.59 -18.49 -1.15
N GLY A 18 -4.96 -17.25 -0.88
CA GLY A 18 -5.82 -16.87 0.24
C GLY A 18 -5.07 -16.46 1.51
N HIS A 19 -3.75 -16.32 1.46
CA HIS A 19 -2.96 -15.78 2.57
C HIS A 19 -3.15 -14.27 2.71
N THR A 20 -2.93 -13.77 3.92
CA THR A 20 -2.84 -12.32 4.19
C THR A 20 -1.38 -11.98 4.47
N LEU A 21 -0.86 -10.97 3.79
CA LEU A 21 0.50 -10.49 3.98
C LEU A 21 0.44 -9.13 4.68
N LEU A 22 1.19 -9.00 5.78
CA LEU A 22 1.43 -7.74 6.46
C LEU A 22 2.92 -7.44 6.37
N ILE A 23 3.26 -6.29 5.78
CA ILE A 23 4.65 -5.92 5.45
C ILE A 23 4.90 -4.51 5.96
N ILE A 24 6.10 -4.27 6.50
CA ILE A 24 6.61 -2.94 6.83
C ILE A 24 7.56 -2.53 5.70
N GLU A 25 7.26 -1.43 5.01
CA GLU A 25 8.05 -0.98 3.87
C GLU A 25 8.09 0.55 3.77
N HIS A 26 9.15 1.04 3.14
CA HIS A 26 9.39 2.40 2.68
C HIS A 26 9.52 2.48 1.14
N ASN A 27 9.63 1.36 0.43
CA ASN A 27 9.71 1.35 -1.04
C ASN A 27 8.35 1.67 -1.70
N LEU A 28 8.27 2.79 -2.40
CA LEU A 28 7.04 3.27 -3.03
C LEU A 28 6.50 2.35 -4.14
N HIS A 29 7.34 1.57 -4.82
CA HIS A 29 6.85 0.56 -5.78
C HIS A 29 6.07 -0.56 -5.07
N VAL A 30 6.50 -0.95 -3.87
CA VAL A 30 5.80 -1.97 -3.07
C VAL A 30 4.53 -1.37 -2.48
N ILE A 31 4.63 -0.21 -1.83
CA ILE A 31 3.51 0.47 -1.18
C ILE A 31 2.40 0.79 -2.19
N SER A 32 2.75 1.29 -3.38
CA SER A 32 1.76 1.62 -4.43
C SER A 32 1.02 0.41 -4.99
N SER A 33 1.58 -0.80 -4.87
CA SER A 33 0.98 -2.06 -5.33
C SER A 33 0.04 -2.71 -4.32
N ALA A 34 0.11 -2.30 -3.05
CA ALA A 34 -0.65 -2.88 -1.95
C ALA A 34 -2.15 -2.60 -2.08
N ASP A 35 -2.97 -3.52 -1.57
CA ASP A 35 -4.42 -3.32 -1.52
C ASP A 35 -4.84 -2.34 -0.41
N TRP A 36 -4.05 -2.28 0.67
CA TRP A 36 -4.28 -1.40 1.82
C TRP A 36 -2.97 -0.95 2.45
N VAL A 37 -2.93 0.30 2.89
CA VAL A 37 -1.79 0.96 3.55
C VAL A 37 -2.26 1.51 4.89
N ILE A 38 -1.45 1.29 5.92
CA ILE A 38 -1.58 1.94 7.23
C ILE A 38 -0.30 2.75 7.41
N ASP A 39 -0.44 4.07 7.45
CA ASP A 39 0.67 4.99 7.69
C ASP A 39 0.79 5.28 9.19
N VAL A 40 1.95 5.01 9.76
CA VAL A 40 2.23 5.16 11.19
C VAL A 40 3.27 6.25 11.38
N GLY A 41 2.98 7.20 12.26
CA GLY A 41 3.81 8.39 12.47
C GLY A 41 3.17 9.34 13.49
N PRO A 42 3.25 10.68 13.30
CA PRO A 42 3.92 11.37 12.18
C PRO A 42 5.44 11.23 12.20
N GLU A 43 6.03 11.00 13.38
CA GLU A 43 7.47 10.86 13.56
C GLU A 43 7.83 9.47 14.09
N GLY A 44 9.13 9.22 14.26
CA GLY A 44 9.64 8.04 14.99
C GLY A 44 9.76 8.28 16.50
N GLY A 45 9.84 7.21 17.27
CA GLY A 45 10.08 7.27 18.72
C GLY A 45 8.89 7.82 19.50
N GLU A 46 9.16 8.67 20.50
CA GLU A 46 8.15 9.20 21.42
C GLU A 46 7.10 10.11 20.75
N HIS A 47 7.42 10.66 19.57
CA HIS A 47 6.53 11.51 18.79
C HIS A 47 5.75 10.73 17.71
N GLY A 48 5.90 9.40 17.70
CA GLY A 48 5.22 8.50 16.77
C GLY A 48 4.14 7.65 17.42
N GLY A 49 3.79 6.56 16.74
CA GLY A 49 2.86 5.55 17.25
C GLY A 49 1.38 5.81 16.95
N TYR A 50 1.07 6.84 16.16
CA TYR A 50 -0.29 7.15 15.73
C TYR A 50 -0.54 6.65 14.32
N ILE A 51 -1.78 6.23 14.05
CA ILE A 51 -2.25 6.00 12.68
C ILE A 51 -2.54 7.37 12.07
N VAL A 52 -1.68 7.78 11.14
CA VAL A 52 -1.81 9.07 10.44
C VAL A 52 -2.81 8.95 9.30
N ALA A 53 -2.79 7.83 8.56
CA ALA A 53 -3.73 7.52 7.51
C ALA A 53 -3.93 6.01 7.37
N ALA A 54 -5.11 5.59 6.94
CA ALA A 54 -5.37 4.20 6.59
C ALA A 54 -6.33 4.15 5.39
N GLY A 55 -5.99 3.37 4.37
CA GLY A 55 -6.77 3.32 3.14
C GLY A 55 -6.06 2.59 2.01
N THR A 56 -6.65 2.63 0.82
CA THR A 56 -5.91 2.29 -0.40
C THR A 56 -4.70 3.23 -0.58
N PRO A 57 -3.64 2.83 -1.29
CA PRO A 57 -2.50 3.71 -1.56
C PRO A 57 -2.90 5.07 -2.15
N HIS A 58 -3.93 5.09 -2.99
CA HIS A 58 -4.48 6.33 -3.55
C HIS A 58 -5.16 7.21 -2.50
N GLN A 59 -5.95 6.64 -1.58
CA GLN A 59 -6.56 7.41 -0.49
C GLN A 59 -5.49 7.99 0.44
N VAL A 60 -4.47 7.20 0.78
CA VAL A 60 -3.33 7.67 1.60
C VAL A 60 -2.57 8.77 0.89
N SER A 61 -2.40 8.71 -0.45
CA SER A 61 -1.74 9.77 -1.21
C SER A 61 -2.48 11.11 -1.20
N GLN A 62 -3.77 11.13 -0.83
CA GLN A 62 -4.55 12.36 -0.66
C GLN A 62 -4.49 12.91 0.78
N HIS A 63 -3.91 12.18 1.73
CA HIS A 63 -3.85 12.62 3.12
C HIS A 63 -2.82 13.74 3.29
N ALA A 64 -3.25 14.89 3.80
CA ALA A 64 -2.42 16.11 3.83
C ALA A 64 -1.22 16.03 4.80
N THR A 65 -1.38 15.30 5.91
CA THR A 65 -0.38 15.22 6.99
C THR A 65 0.48 13.96 6.95
N SER A 66 0.28 13.09 5.95
CA SER A 66 1.00 11.82 5.83
C SER A 66 2.28 12.01 5.03
N HIS A 67 3.44 11.70 5.62
CA HIS A 67 4.72 11.70 4.89
C HIS A 67 4.72 10.65 3.77
N THR A 68 4.22 9.45 4.07
CA THR A 68 4.01 8.39 3.07
C THR A 68 3.06 8.85 1.96
N GLY A 69 1.98 9.55 2.31
CA GLY A 69 1.01 10.10 1.37
C GLY A 69 1.60 11.15 0.44
N ALA A 70 2.42 12.06 0.97
CA ALA A 70 3.16 13.04 0.18
C ALA A 70 4.14 12.36 -0.80
N ALA A 71 4.87 11.33 -0.33
CA ALA A 71 5.79 10.56 -1.16
C ALA A 71 5.06 9.79 -2.28
N LEU A 72 3.94 9.13 -1.97
CA LEU A 72 3.10 8.44 -2.95
C LEU A 72 2.55 9.39 -4.02
N ARG A 73 2.13 10.60 -3.63
CA ARG A 73 1.65 11.62 -4.57
C ARG A 73 2.74 11.98 -5.58
N SER A 74 3.93 12.33 -5.10
CA SER A 74 5.09 12.64 -5.95
C SER A 74 5.47 11.46 -6.85
N PHE A 75 5.40 10.24 -6.33
CA PHE A 75 5.67 9.03 -7.11
C PHE A 75 4.69 8.84 -8.27
N TYR A 76 3.39 9.04 -8.03
CA TYR A 76 2.37 8.94 -9.09
C TYR A 76 2.53 10.01 -10.16
N GLU A 77 2.86 11.24 -9.78
CA GLU A 77 3.14 12.34 -10.71
C GLU A 77 4.33 12.03 -11.62
N GLN A 78 5.41 11.48 -11.06
CA GLN A 78 6.63 11.16 -11.81
C GLN A 78 6.48 9.97 -12.76
N HIS A 79 5.61 9.02 -12.45
CA HIS A 79 5.50 7.77 -13.21
C HIS A 79 4.27 7.73 -14.14
N ASN A 80 3.54 8.85 -14.26
CA ASN A 80 2.28 8.96 -14.99
C ASN A 80 1.31 7.80 -14.66
N ALA A 81 1.42 7.30 -13.43
CA ALA A 81 0.78 6.10 -12.96
C ALA A 81 -0.30 6.53 -11.98
N MET A 82 -1.47 6.91 -12.51
CA MET A 82 -2.63 6.94 -11.63
C MET A 82 -2.97 5.49 -11.26
N PRO A 83 -3.02 5.14 -9.97
CA PRO A 83 -3.40 3.80 -9.58
C PRO A 83 -4.83 3.56 -10.05
N ALA A 84 -5.04 2.50 -10.83
CA ALA A 84 -6.38 2.01 -11.12
C ALA A 84 -7.05 1.67 -9.79
N LYS A 85 -8.32 2.06 -9.62
CA LYS A 85 -9.13 1.61 -8.47
C LYS A 85 -9.17 0.08 -8.49
N LYS A 86 -8.31 -0.59 -7.73
CA LYS A 86 -8.53 -2.00 -7.39
C LYS A 86 -9.77 -2.01 -6.49
N ALA A 87 -10.89 -2.47 -7.05
CA ALA A 87 -12.03 -2.83 -6.23
C ALA A 87 -11.54 -3.88 -5.22
N VAL A 88 -11.91 -3.73 -3.94
CA VAL A 88 -11.69 -4.76 -2.93
C VAL A 88 -12.24 -6.07 -3.52
N ARG A 89 -11.37 -7.07 -3.70
CA ARG A 89 -11.77 -8.39 -4.21
C ARG A 89 -12.77 -8.98 -3.22
N ALA A 90 -14.05 -8.88 -3.53
CA ALA A 90 -15.09 -9.53 -2.74
C ALA A 90 -14.91 -11.05 -2.88
N LYS A 91 -14.38 -11.70 -1.85
CA LYS A 91 -14.41 -13.18 -1.75
C LYS A 91 -15.88 -13.60 -1.74
N LYS A 92 -16.33 -14.31 -2.79
CA LYS A 92 -17.54 -15.15 -2.70
C LYS A 92 -17.27 -16.18 -1.61
N VAL A 93 -17.75 -15.91 -0.40
CA VAL A 93 -17.82 -16.93 0.65
C VAL A 93 -18.86 -17.93 0.17
N SER A 94 -18.40 -19.03 -0.43
CA SER A 94 -19.21 -20.22 -0.66
C SER A 94 -19.60 -20.76 0.71
N ARG A 95 -20.77 -20.37 1.21
CA ARG A 95 -21.41 -21.02 2.35
C ARG A 95 -21.79 -22.42 1.88
N SER A 96 -21.15 -23.44 2.48
CA SER A 96 -21.60 -24.83 2.43
C SER A 96 -22.89 -25.00 3.24
#